data_AF-A0A2G6FQR4-F1
#
_entry.id   AF-A0A2G6FQR4-F1
#
_cell.length_a   1.000
_cell.length_b   1.000
_cell.length_c   1.000
_cell.angle_alpha   90.00
_cell.angle_beta   90.00
_cell.angle_gamma   90.00
#
_symmetry.space_group_name_H-M   'P 1'
#
loop_
_entity.id
_entity.type
_entity.pdbx_description
1 polymer ?
#
loop_
_entity_poly.entity_id
_entity_poly.type
_entity_poly.pdbx_seq_one_letter_code
_entity_poly.pdbx_strand_id
1 'polypeptide(L)'
;FIDGNGRTSRLVMNLILLQNGFPITNISGENIDRQKYYKSLEKCNLENDKNDFYRFIIKNVKQSFYHYLHAVSGNTEEEEQEKGEYFYRKIQKYL
;
A
#
# COMPACT_ATOMS: atom_id res chain seq x y z
N PHE A 1 -16.76 -12.68 14.00
CA PHE A 1 -16.06 -13.98 14.12
C PHE A 1 -15.40 -14.07 15.48
N ILE A 2 -15.12 -15.29 15.98
CA ILE A 2 -14.43 -15.52 17.27
C ILE A 2 -12.98 -15.02 17.22
N ASP A 3 -12.29 -15.23 16.09
CA ASP A 3 -10.97 -14.68 15.77
C ASP A 3 -10.91 -14.35 14.26
N GLY A 4 -9.88 -13.62 13.84
CA GLY A 4 -9.58 -13.38 12.43
C GLY A 4 -10.17 -12.10 11.87
N ASN A 5 -10.95 -11.34 12.64
CA ASN A 5 -11.62 -10.12 12.18
C ASN A 5 -10.63 -9.15 11.51
N GLY A 6 -9.45 -8.91 12.10
CA GLY A 6 -8.44 -8.04 11.51
C GLY A 6 -7.84 -8.56 10.19
N ARG A 7 -7.70 -9.89 10.02
CA ARG A 7 -7.24 -10.51 8.77
C ARG A 7 -8.32 -10.38 7.70
N THR A 8 -9.57 -10.72 8.03
CA THR A 8 -10.72 -10.59 7.13
C THR A 8 -10.92 -9.15 6.69
N SER A 9 -10.85 -8.17 7.60
CA SER A 9 -10.99 -6.75 7.23
C SER A 9 -9.92 -6.29 6.25
N ARG A 10 -8.66 -6.73 6.41
CA ARG A 10 -7.59 -6.43 5.45
C ARG A 10 -7.79 -7.10 4.10
N LEU A 11 -8.34 -8.31 4.08
CA LEU A 11 -8.70 -8.99 2.83
C LEU A 11 -9.82 -8.24 2.10
N VAL A 12 -10.89 -7.84 2.82
CA VAL A 12 -11.99 -7.06 2.25
C VAL A 12 -11.51 -5.70 1.74
N MET A 13 -10.65 -5.01 2.49
CA MET A 13 -10.03 -3.76 2.05
C MET A 13 -9.24 -3.96 0.75
N ASN A 14 -8.39 -4.99 0.68
CA ASN A 14 -7.63 -5.29 -0.53
C ASN A 14 -8.53 -5.70 -1.70
N LEU A 15 -9.63 -6.41 -1.46
CA LEU A 15 -10.61 -6.72 -2.49
C LEU A 15 -11.20 -5.44 -3.11
N ILE A 16 -11.60 -4.47 -2.29
CA ILE A 16 -12.14 -3.19 -2.76
C ILE A 16 -11.07 -2.40 -3.53
N LEU A 17 -9.82 -2.38 -3.05
CA LEU A 17 -8.70 -1.75 -3.74
C LEU A 17 -8.51 -2.36 -5.15
N LEU A 18 -8.47 -3.69 -5.24
CA LEU A 18 -8.33 -4.41 -6.51
C LEU A 18 -9.49 -4.12 -7.47
N GLN A 19 -10.73 -4.11 -6.97
CA GLN A 19 -11.92 -3.76 -7.78
C GLN A 19 -11.85 -2.35 -8.37
N ASN A 20 -11.07 -1.45 -7.76
CA ASN A 20 -10.87 -0.07 -8.22
C ASN A 20 -9.50 0.13 -8.91
N GLY A 21 -8.77 -0.93 -9.25
CA GLY A 21 -7.50 -0.85 -9.98
C GLY A 21 -6.29 -0.48 -9.14
N PHE A 22 -6.38 -0.54 -7.81
CA PHE A 22 -5.24 -0.30 -6.92
C PHE A 22 -4.49 -1.61 -6.61
N PRO A 23 -3.16 -1.53 -6.39
CA PRO A 23 -2.36 -2.71 -6.04
C PRO A 23 -2.71 -3.21 -4.64
N ILE A 24 -2.44 -4.50 -4.41
CA ILE A 24 -2.54 -5.10 -3.08
C ILE A 24 -1.58 -4.38 -2.13
N THR A 25 -2.11 -3.94 -0.99
CA THR A 25 -1.35 -3.28 0.06
C THR A 25 -1.09 -4.22 1.24
N ASN A 26 0.18 -4.33 1.61
CA ASN A 26 0.60 -5.10 2.77
C ASN A 26 0.69 -4.19 3.99
N ILE A 27 -0.21 -4.38 4.95
CA ILE A 27 -0.12 -3.74 6.26
C ILE A 27 0.67 -4.69 7.16
N SER A 28 1.97 -4.43 7.30
CA SER A 28 2.86 -5.27 8.11
C SER A 28 2.36 -5.41 9.55
N GLY A 29 2.32 -6.65 10.03
CA GLY A 29 2.05 -6.99 11.42
C GLY A 29 3.26 -6.87 12.35
N GLU A 30 4.44 -6.55 11.80
CA GLU A 30 5.70 -6.43 12.52
C GLU A 30 6.18 -4.97 12.51
N ASN A 31 6.68 -4.49 13.66
CA ASN A 31 7.28 -3.15 13.88
C ASN A 31 6.32 -1.95 14.01
N ILE A 32 6.93 -0.75 13.99
CA ILE A 32 6.38 0.60 14.23
C ILE A 32 5.07 0.87 13.47
N ASP A 33 4.90 0.33 12.27
CA ASP A 33 3.70 0.56 11.46
C ASP A 33 2.46 -0.12 12.02
N ARG A 34 2.62 -1.20 12.80
CA ARG A 34 1.52 -1.83 13.54
C ARG A 34 0.95 -0.88 14.60
N GLN A 35 1.82 -0.18 15.33
CA GLN A 35 1.37 0.80 16.33
C GLN A 35 0.63 1.96 15.68
N LYS A 36 1.11 2.47 14.54
CA LYS A 36 0.43 3.53 13.80
C LYS A 36 -0.94 3.08 13.29
N TYR A 37 -1.03 1.86 12.77
CA TYR A 37 -2.29 1.25 12.37
C TYR A 37 -3.28 1.19 13.53
N TYR A 38 -2.90 0.62 14.68
CA TYR A 38 -3.79 0.52 15.84
C TYR A 38 -4.16 1.89 16.41
N LYS A 39 -3.23 2.84 16.51
CA LYS A 39 -3.53 4.21 16.94
C LYS A 39 -4.53 4.90 16.01
N SER A 40 -4.38 4.71 14.70
CA SER A 40 -5.32 5.28 13.73
C SER A 40 -6.72 4.69 13.87
N LEU A 41 -6.83 3.39 14.16
CA LEU A 41 -8.11 2.72 14.43
C LEU A 41 -8.74 3.15 15.76
N GLU A 42 -7.92 3.30 16.80
CA GLU A 42 -8.36 3.79 18.11
C GLU A 42 -8.94 5.19 17.99
N LYS A 43 -8.25 6.10 17.29
CA LYS A 43 -8.75 7.44 17.01
C LYS A 43 -10.05 7.43 16.21
N CYS A 44 -10.14 6.58 15.18
CA CYS A 44 -11.40 6.39 14.45
C CYS A 44 -12.55 6.00 15.38
N ASN A 45 -12.29 5.16 16.37
CA ASN A 45 -13.31 4.64 17.27
C ASN A 45 -13.70 5.63 18.37
N LEU A 46 -12.73 6.38 18.91
CA LEU A 46 -12.95 7.33 20.00
C LEU A 46 -13.46 8.69 19.51
N GLU A 47 -12.93 9.17 18.39
CA GLU A 47 -13.16 10.54 17.90
C GLU A 47 -14.02 10.57 16.62
N ASN A 48 -14.37 9.41 16.06
CA ASN A 48 -15.04 9.27 14.75
C ASN A 48 -14.27 9.94 13.59
N ASP A 49 -12.98 10.22 13.79
CA ASP A 49 -12.07 10.80 12.79
C ASP A 49 -11.29 9.69 12.07
N LYS A 50 -11.58 9.53 10.77
CA LYS A 50 -10.98 8.50 9.91
C LYS A 50 -9.74 8.97 9.15
N ASN A 51 -9.38 10.25 9.26
CA ASN A 51 -8.35 10.83 8.41
C ASN A 51 -6.98 10.16 8.60
N ASP A 52 -6.60 9.86 9.84
CA ASP A 52 -5.30 9.22 10.11
C ASP A 52 -5.25 7.79 9.57
N PHE A 53 -6.37 7.07 9.66
CA PHE A 53 -6.49 5.73 9.08
C PHE A 53 -6.40 5.80 7.55
N TYR A 54 -7.13 6.71 6.91
CA TYR A 54 -7.05 6.91 5.46
C TYR A 54 -5.63 7.29 5.01
N ARG A 55 -4.96 8.22 5.70
CA ARG A 55 -3.57 8.57 5.41
C ARG A 55 -2.64 7.37 5.54
N PHE A 56 -2.83 6.54 6.56
CA PHE A 56 -2.06 5.31 6.74
C PHE A 56 -2.26 4.35 5.56
N ILE A 57 -3.51 4.08 5.16
CA ILE A 57 -3.79 3.20 4.01
C ILE A 57 -3.24 3.78 2.71
N ILE A 58 -3.50 5.06 2.41
CA ILE A 58 -3.00 5.74 1.20
C ILE A 58 -1.48 5.64 1.11
N LYS A 59 -0.77 5.85 2.22
CA LYS A 59 0.69 5.71 2.26
C LYS A 59 1.12 4.30 1.87
N ASN A 60 0.50 3.27 2.43
CA ASN A 60 0.87 1.87 2.16
C ASN A 60 0.50 1.47 0.71
N VAL A 61 -0.65 1.91 0.18
CA VAL A 61 -1.04 1.67 -1.22
C VAL A 61 -0.05 2.32 -2.17
N LYS A 62 0.36 3.56 -1.88
CA LYS A 62 1.36 4.30 -2.66
C LYS A 62 2.72 3.58 -2.67
N GLN A 63 3.16 3.03 -1.53
CA GLN A 63 4.38 2.23 -1.47
C GLN A 63 4.26 0.92 -2.26
N SER A 64 3.13 0.20 -2.15
CA SER A 64 2.87 -0.96 -3.01
C SER A 64 2.96 -0.61 -4.49
N PHE A 65 2.34 0.49 -4.90
CA PHE A 65 2.37 0.95 -6.28
C PHE A 65 3.80 1.17 -6.78
N TYR A 66 4.67 1.75 -5.95
CA TYR A 66 6.09 1.94 -6.29
C TYR A 66 6.85 0.62 -6.43
N HIS A 67 6.62 -0.33 -5.52
CA HIS A 67 7.23 -1.65 -5.66
C HIS A 67 6.82 -2.33 -6.97
N TYR A 68 5.53 -2.24 -7.35
CA TYR A 68 5.07 -2.77 -8.62
C TYR A 68 5.70 -2.05 -9.81
N LEU A 69 5.72 -0.71 -9.82
CA LEU A 69 6.34 0.07 -10.88
C LEU A 69 7.83 -0.26 -11.05
N HIS A 70 8.57 -0.35 -9.96
CA HIS A 70 9.98 -0.72 -9.97
C HIS A 70 10.20 -2.17 -10.44
N ALA A 71 9.33 -3.10 -10.04
CA ALA A 71 9.43 -4.50 -10.47
C ALA A 71 9.18 -4.65 -11.98
N VAL A 72 8.27 -3.86 -12.56
CA VAL A 72 7.98 -3.91 -14.00
C VAL A 72 8.87 -2.99 -14.84
N SER A 73 9.55 -2.01 -14.24
CA SER A 73 10.43 -1.09 -14.98
C SER A 73 11.71 -1.77 -15.48
N GLY A 74 12.09 -2.93 -14.92
CA GLY A 74 13.35 -3.62 -15.21
C GLY A 74 13.24 -4.91 -16.03
N ASN A 75 12.15 -5.15 -16.78
CA ASN A 75 11.93 -6.46 -17.40
C ASN A 75 12.72 -6.70 -18.71
N THR A 76 13.65 -7.66 -18.61
CA THR A 76 14.00 -8.79 -19.52
C THR A 76 14.74 -8.51 -20.84
N GLU A 77 15.88 -9.21 -20.98
CA GLU A 77 16.83 -9.23 -22.10
C GLU A 77 17.83 -8.06 -22.13
N GLU A 78 19.12 -8.42 -22.26
CA GLU A 78 20.31 -7.57 -22.01
C GLU A 78 20.42 -6.34 -22.92
N GLU A 79 19.50 -6.14 -23.86
CA GLU A 79 19.47 -5.02 -24.81
C GLU A 79 18.39 -3.95 -24.52
N GLU A 80 17.39 -4.20 -23.66
CA GLU A 80 16.31 -3.23 -23.35
C GLU A 80 16.41 -2.52 -21.98
N GLN A 81 17.57 -2.63 -21.30
CA GLN A 81 17.80 -2.20 -19.92
C GLN A 81 17.51 -0.72 -19.57
N GLU A 82 17.20 0.17 -20.52
CA GLU A 82 17.19 1.61 -20.23
C GLU A 82 15.80 2.26 -20.20
N LYS A 83 14.82 1.87 -21.01
CA LYS A 83 13.61 2.72 -21.19
C LYS A 83 12.67 2.72 -19.98
N GLY A 84 12.38 1.55 -19.42
CA GLY A 84 11.47 1.41 -18.27
C GLY A 84 12.09 2.02 -17.01
N GLU A 85 13.35 1.70 -16.73
CA GLU A 85 14.11 2.23 -15.59
C GLU A 85 14.34 3.75 -15.71
N TYR A 86 14.67 4.24 -16.91
CA TYR A 86 14.76 5.68 -17.18
C TYR A 86 13.43 6.39 -16.91
N PHE A 87 12.33 5.84 -17.41
CA PHE A 87 11.00 6.39 -17.16
C PHE A 87 10.69 6.42 -15.66
N TYR A 88 10.91 5.31 -14.95
CA TYR A 88 10.69 5.20 -13.51
C TYR A 88 11.49 6.27 -12.74
N ARG A 89 12.79 6.42 -13.00
CA ARG A 89 13.63 7.45 -12.37
C ARG A 89 13.15 8.86 -12.65
N LYS A 90 12.67 9.13 -13.87
CA LYS A 90 12.18 10.45 -14.27
C LYS A 90 10.87 10.82 -13.56
N ILE A 91 9.99 9.85 -13.34
CA ILE A 91 8.71 10.07 -12.65
C ILE A 91 8.84 9.98 -11.12
N GLN A 92 9.83 9.25 -10.59
CA GLN A 92 10.02 9.02 -9.15
C GLN A 92 10.02 10.31 -8.32
N LYS A 93 10.54 11.42 -8.86
CA LYS A 93 10.56 12.72 -8.17
C LYS A 93 9.19 13.43 -8.10
N TYR A 94 8.24 13.04 -8.95
CA TYR A 94 6.87 13.58 -8.98
C TYR A 94 5.89 12.70 -8.22
N LEU A 95 6.33 11.50 -7.83
CA LEU A 95 5.56 10.50 -7.12
C LEU A 95 5.72 10.68 -5.60
#